data_AF-A0A7S1Y4L0-F1
#
_entry.id   AF-A0A7S1Y4L0-F1
#
_cell.length_a   1.000
_cell.length_b   1.000
_cell.length_c   1.000
_cell.angle_alpha   90.00
_cell.angle_beta   90.00
_cell.angle_gamma   90.00
#
_symmetry.space_group_name_H-M   'P 1'
#
loop_
_entity.id
_entity.type
_entity.pdbx_description
1 polymer ?
#
loop_
_entity_poly.entity_id
_entity_poly.type
_entity_poly.pdbx_seq_one_letter_code
_entity_poly.pdbx_strand_id
1 'polypeptide(L)'
;VDAILILAHMDLEDDLVHLLLEGLRYHVGTDMPIQFITGHTHKRGYAKLDNCSATFEAGRYLDTVGFVSFPTKDNFIEDDNEFQHVFLDAKISTLSQVLGLDDEQEQLLTIKGQNLLKFMDQTRQHLKLDEVIGCSPRTFYL
;
A
#
# COMPACT_ATOMS: atom_id res chain seq x y z
N VAL A 1 -10.81 -22.35 -1.95
CA VAL A 1 -10.34 -20.95 -1.78
C VAL A 1 -9.71 -20.95 -0.42
N ASP A 2 -8.44 -20.55 -0.35
CA ASP A 2 -7.65 -20.73 0.86
C ASP A 2 -7.38 -19.38 1.53
N ALA A 3 -7.64 -18.27 0.85
CA ALA A 3 -7.74 -16.94 1.41
C ALA A 3 -8.50 -16.03 0.43
N ILE A 4 -8.98 -14.86 0.90
CA ILE A 4 -9.67 -13.87 0.09
C ILE A 4 -8.95 -12.53 0.20
N LEU A 5 -8.65 -11.91 -0.94
CA LEU A 5 -8.12 -10.55 -1.02
C LEU A 5 -9.15 -9.64 -1.69
N ILE A 6 -9.47 -8.52 -1.05
CA ILE A 6 -10.44 -7.54 -1.53
C ILE A 6 -9.71 -6.23 -1.80
N LEU A 7 -9.75 -5.77 -3.05
CA LEU A 7 -9.19 -4.49 -3.45
C LEU A 7 -10.35 -3.50 -3.63
N ALA A 8 -10.35 -2.42 -2.85
CA ALA A 8 -11.41 -1.44 -2.88
C ALA A 8 -10.88 -0.01 -2.73
N HIS A 9 -11.53 0.94 -3.38
CA HIS A 9 -11.26 2.36 -3.19
C HIS A 9 -12.33 2.97 -2.28
N MET A 10 -12.29 2.61 -1.00
CA MET A 10 -13.15 3.07 0.09
C MET A 10 -12.31 3.27 1.35
N ASP A 11 -12.80 4.04 2.33
CA ASP A 11 -12.14 4.17 3.64
C ASP A 11 -12.00 2.80 4.31
N LEU A 12 -10.90 2.58 5.02
CA LEU A 12 -10.71 1.37 5.81
C LEU A 12 -11.74 1.26 6.96
N GLU A 13 -12.25 2.39 7.44
CA GLU A 13 -13.28 2.50 8.49
C GLU A 13 -14.71 2.62 7.92
N ASP A 14 -14.90 2.42 6.61
CA ASP A 14 -16.21 2.53 5.97
C ASP A 14 -17.14 1.38 6.41
N ASP A 15 -18.42 1.68 6.70
CA ASP A 15 -19.45 0.68 7.01
C ASP A 15 -19.58 -0.40 5.91
N LEU A 16 -19.26 -0.06 4.67
CA LEU A 16 -19.24 -1.00 3.55
C LEU A 16 -18.18 -2.10 3.72
N VAL A 17 -17.06 -1.84 4.40
CA VAL A 17 -16.06 -2.88 4.73
C VAL A 17 -16.71 -3.93 5.63
N HIS A 18 -17.43 -3.49 6.66
CA HIS A 18 -18.12 -4.39 7.59
C HIS A 18 -19.28 -5.14 6.93
N LEU A 19 -20.07 -4.47 6.08
CA LEU A 19 -21.15 -5.10 5.32
C LEU A 19 -20.62 -6.20 4.38
N LEU A 20 -19.52 -5.94 3.67
CA LEU A 20 -18.88 -6.93 2.80
C LEU A 20 -18.33 -8.10 3.60
N LEU A 21 -17.67 -7.82 4.73
CA LEU A 21 -17.15 -8.86 5.61
C LEU A 21 -18.28 -9.76 6.12
N GLU A 22 -19.39 -9.19 6.62
CA GLU A 22 -20.54 -9.95 7.10
C GLU A 22 -21.12 -10.87 6.01
N GLY A 23 -21.34 -10.33 4.81
CA GLY A 23 -21.82 -11.11 3.66
C GLY A 23 -20.88 -12.25 3.28
N LEU A 24 -19.57 -12.02 3.31
CA LEU A 24 -18.58 -13.07 3.06
C LEU A 24 -18.58 -14.12 4.16
N ARG A 25 -18.58 -13.70 5.43
CA ARG A 25 -18.60 -14.60 6.59
C ARG A 25 -19.80 -15.54 6.55
N TYR A 26 -20.97 -15.07 6.10
CA TYR A 26 -22.14 -15.91 5.87
C TYR A 26 -21.89 -17.07 4.88
N HIS A 27 -21.08 -16.83 3.84
CA HIS A 27 -20.83 -17.81 2.78
C HIS A 27 -19.58 -18.68 3.00
N VAL A 28 -18.52 -18.13 3.61
CA VAL A 28 -17.23 -18.80 3.72
C VAL A 28 -16.83 -19.19 5.15
N GLY A 29 -17.64 -18.81 6.14
CA GLY A 29 -17.39 -19.05 7.56
C GLY A 29 -16.39 -18.05 8.17
N THR A 30 -16.24 -18.14 9.49
CA THR A 30 -15.39 -17.26 10.30
C THR A 30 -13.90 -17.51 10.10
N ASP A 31 -13.52 -18.74 9.76
CA ASP A 31 -12.13 -19.18 9.78
C ASP A 31 -11.42 -18.96 8.43
N MET A 32 -12.08 -18.33 7.46
CA MET A 32 -11.48 -17.98 6.17
C MET A 32 -10.62 -16.71 6.34
N PRO A 33 -9.32 -16.71 6.01
CA PRO A 33 -8.53 -15.48 6.00
C PRO A 33 -9.04 -14.49 4.94
N ILE A 34 -9.33 -13.24 5.34
CA ILE A 34 -9.79 -12.18 4.45
C ILE A 34 -8.96 -10.90 4.68
N GLN A 35 -8.25 -10.43 3.65
CA GLN A 35 -7.52 -9.17 3.68
C GLN A 35 -8.20 -8.14 2.79
N PHE A 36 -8.51 -6.97 3.34
CA PHE A 36 -8.94 -5.79 2.58
C PHE A 36 -7.74 -4.87 2.32
N ILE A 37 -7.58 -4.41 1.08
CA ILE A 37 -6.70 -3.30 0.71
C ILE A 37 -7.62 -2.17 0.24
N THR A 38 -7.63 -1.11 1.03
CA THR A 38 -8.53 0.04 0.99
C THR A 38 -7.78 1.31 0.60
N GLY A 39 -8.48 2.45 0.52
CA GLY A 39 -7.99 3.68 -0.08
C GLY A 39 -8.86 4.89 0.24
N HIS A 40 -8.90 5.85 -0.69
CA HIS A 40 -9.79 7.01 -0.67
C HIS A 40 -9.44 8.12 0.34
N THR A 41 -9.16 7.80 1.60
CA THR A 41 -8.98 8.85 2.63
C THR A 41 -7.59 9.45 2.69
N HIS A 42 -6.65 8.86 1.96
CA HIS A 42 -5.27 9.30 1.86
C HIS A 42 -4.49 9.13 3.18
N LYS A 43 -4.93 8.21 4.05
CA LYS A 43 -4.31 7.95 5.36
C LYS A 43 -3.47 6.68 5.33
N ARG A 44 -2.47 6.59 6.22
CA ARG A 44 -1.84 5.31 6.58
C ARG A 44 -2.68 4.70 7.69
N GLY A 45 -3.32 3.56 7.44
CA GLY A 45 -4.19 2.94 8.43
C GLY A 45 -4.26 1.43 8.29
N TYR A 46 -4.50 0.78 9.43
CA TYR A 46 -4.67 -0.66 9.53
C TYR A 46 -5.61 -0.95 10.68
N ALA A 47 -6.55 -1.86 10.45
CA ALA A 47 -7.44 -2.33 11.50
C ALA A 47 -7.69 -3.83 11.34
N LYS A 48 -7.68 -4.55 12.46
CA LYS A 48 -8.24 -5.90 12.52
C LYS A 48 -9.76 -5.78 12.52
N LEU A 49 -10.42 -6.58 11.70
CA LEU A 49 -11.89 -6.61 11.62
C LEU A 49 -12.46 -7.78 12.44
N ASP A 50 -11.79 -8.93 12.39
CA ASP A 50 -12.01 -10.10 13.27
C ASP A 50 -10.72 -10.95 13.36
N ASN A 51 -10.79 -12.13 13.99
CA ASN A 51 -9.63 -13.03 14.18
C ASN A 51 -8.99 -13.49 12.86
N CYS A 52 -9.75 -13.51 11.76
CA CYS A 52 -9.32 -13.99 10.45
C CYS A 52 -9.44 -12.92 9.38
N SER A 53 -9.44 -11.63 9.75
CA SER A 53 -9.49 -10.56 8.77
C SER A 53 -8.96 -9.21 9.24
N ALA A 54 -8.41 -8.47 8.28
CA ALA A 54 -7.91 -7.13 8.49
C ALA A 54 -8.14 -6.24 7.27
N THR A 55 -8.08 -4.93 7.49
CA THR A 55 -8.14 -3.89 6.46
C THR A 55 -6.92 -2.98 6.56
N PHE A 56 -6.48 -2.45 5.42
CA PHE A 56 -5.24 -1.70 5.29
C PHE A 56 -5.36 -0.60 4.23
N GLU A 57 -4.91 0.62 4.54
CA GLU A 57 -4.86 1.77 3.62
C GLU A 57 -3.43 2.33 3.56
N ALA A 58 -2.88 2.46 2.35
CA ALA A 58 -1.46 2.74 2.11
C ALA A 58 -1.13 4.22 1.83
N GLY A 59 -1.77 5.18 2.49
CA GLY A 59 -1.39 6.59 2.39
C GLY A 59 -1.74 7.26 1.06
N ARG A 60 -0.87 8.15 0.57
CA ARG A 60 -1.20 9.04 -0.56
C ARG A 60 0.00 9.49 -1.37
N TYR A 61 -0.22 10.04 -2.55
CA TYR A 61 0.77 10.82 -3.31
C TYR A 61 2.14 10.14 -3.50
N LEU A 62 2.16 8.81 -3.54
CA LEU A 62 3.39 8.01 -3.59
C LEU A 62 4.36 8.34 -2.44
N ASP A 63 3.86 8.69 -1.26
CA ASP A 63 4.67 8.87 -0.04
C ASP A 63 4.91 7.56 0.71
N THR A 64 4.11 6.54 0.39
CA THR A 64 4.06 5.26 1.11
C THR A 64 3.98 4.09 0.13
N VAL A 65 4.80 3.06 0.38
CA VAL A 65 4.61 1.71 -0.14
C VAL A 65 4.08 0.86 0.99
N GLY A 66 2.83 0.40 0.85
CA GLY A 66 2.21 -0.47 1.83
C GLY A 66 2.52 -1.94 1.59
N PHE A 67 2.81 -2.69 2.64
CA PHE A 67 3.00 -4.13 2.59
C PHE A 67 2.14 -4.81 3.65
N VAL A 68 1.48 -5.90 3.26
CA VAL A 68 0.71 -6.77 4.15
C VAL A 68 1.10 -8.23 3.90
N SER A 69 1.15 -9.02 4.95
CA SER A 69 1.20 -10.48 4.87
C SER A 69 0.11 -11.08 5.75
N PHE A 70 -0.56 -12.09 5.23
CA PHE A 70 -1.68 -12.76 5.89
C PHE A 70 -1.68 -14.24 5.51
N PRO A 71 -2.24 -15.12 6.36
CA PRO A 71 -2.14 -16.56 6.18
C PRO A 71 -3.12 -17.07 5.12
N THR A 72 -2.89 -18.31 4.69
CA THR A 72 -3.91 -19.14 4.04
C THR A 72 -4.59 -20.01 5.10
N LYS A 73 -5.77 -20.54 4.79
CA LYS A 73 -6.59 -21.37 5.69
C LYS A 73 -5.82 -22.55 6.27
N ASP A 74 -4.98 -23.20 5.47
CA ASP A 74 -4.17 -24.35 5.89
C ASP A 74 -3.01 -23.98 6.83
N ASN A 75 -2.56 -22.72 6.77
CA ASN A 75 -1.47 -22.20 7.58
C ASN A 75 -1.97 -21.31 8.73
N PHE A 76 -3.29 -21.18 8.89
CA PHE A 76 -3.86 -20.36 9.94
C PHE A 76 -3.66 -21.04 11.29
N ILE A 77 -2.86 -20.40 12.12
CA ILE A 77 -2.79 -20.68 13.55
C ILE A 77 -3.59 -19.57 14.22
N GLU A 78 -4.48 -19.91 15.16
CA GLU A 78 -5.25 -18.91 15.90
C GLU A 78 -4.32 -18.15 16.86
N ASP A 79 -3.50 -17.26 16.30
CA ASP A 79 -2.56 -16.36 16.96
C ASP A 79 -2.78 -14.93 16.47
N ASP A 80 -2.50 -13.97 17.34
CA ASP A 80 -2.75 -12.56 17.12
C ASP A 80 -1.77 -11.93 16.10
N ASN A 81 -0.78 -12.69 15.62
CA ASN A 81 0.31 -12.21 14.76
C ASN A 81 0.24 -12.70 13.30
N GLU A 82 -0.85 -13.31 12.85
CA GLU A 82 -0.93 -13.82 11.48
C GLU A 82 -1.09 -12.72 10.41
N PHE A 83 -1.82 -11.65 10.74
CA PHE A 83 -1.99 -10.51 9.84
C PHE A 83 -0.98 -9.41 10.21
N GLN A 84 0.05 -9.27 9.38
CA GLN A 84 1.12 -8.30 9.56
C GLN A 84 1.05 -7.22 8.48
N HIS A 85 1.48 -6.02 8.84
CA HIS A 85 1.54 -4.89 7.93
C HIS A 85 2.75 -4.02 8.23
N VAL A 86 3.21 -3.29 7.21
CA VAL A 86 4.20 -2.23 7.37
C VAL A 86 3.95 -1.12 6.36
N PHE A 87 4.16 0.11 6.81
CA PHE A 87 4.18 1.31 5.96
C PHE A 87 5.63 1.67 5.69
N LEU A 88 6.08 1.51 4.44
CA LEU A 88 7.41 1.92 4.02
C LEU A 88 7.30 3.32 3.42
N ASP A 89 8.18 4.23 3.82
CA ASP A 89 8.35 5.48 3.09
C ASP A 89 8.81 5.17 1.67
N ALA A 90 8.16 5.78 0.67
CA ALA A 90 8.48 5.57 -0.75
C ALA A 90 9.76 6.31 -1.17
N LYS A 91 10.89 5.94 -0.57
CA LYS A 91 12.21 6.55 -0.77
C LYS A 91 13.23 5.46 -1.11
N ILE A 92 14.23 5.82 -1.92
CA ILE A 92 15.28 4.90 -2.36
C ILE A 92 15.96 4.24 -1.16
N SER A 93 16.41 5.02 -0.17
CA SER A 93 17.08 4.49 1.02
C SER A 93 16.24 3.50 1.82
N THR A 94 14.93 3.76 1.99
CA THR A 94 14.01 2.83 2.66
C THR A 94 13.90 1.51 1.89
N LEU A 95 13.78 1.59 0.56
CA LEU A 95 13.71 0.39 -0.28
C LEU A 95 15.03 -0.39 -0.28
N SER A 96 16.18 0.30 -0.36
CA SER A 96 17.51 -0.32 -0.29
C SER A 96 17.71 -1.07 1.02
N GLN A 97 17.34 -0.43 2.14
CA GLN A 97 17.46 -1.02 3.47
C GLN A 97 16.60 -2.29 3.61
N VAL A 98 15.34 -2.24 3.18
CA VAL A 98 14.41 -3.38 3.28
C VAL A 98 14.84 -4.54 2.38
N LEU A 99 15.48 -4.25 1.25
CA LEU A 99 16.01 -5.26 0.34
C LEU A 99 17.41 -5.78 0.73
N GLY A 100 18.03 -5.21 1.77
CA GLY A 100 19.37 -5.61 2.22
C GLY A 100 20.47 -5.28 1.21
N LEU A 101 20.34 -4.16 0.49
CA LEU A 101 21.30 -3.72 -0.52
C LEU A 101 22.33 -2.77 0.10
N ASP A 102 23.61 -3.05 -0.11
CA ASP A 102 24.73 -2.27 0.46
C ASP A 102 25.03 -0.98 -0.32
N ASP A 103 24.71 -0.96 -1.62
CA ASP A 103 24.80 0.24 -2.48
C ASP A 103 23.40 0.63 -2.95
N GLU A 104 22.87 1.70 -2.36
CA GLU A 104 21.48 2.12 -2.52
C GLU A 104 21.11 2.42 -3.99
N GLN A 105 22.05 2.93 -4.79
CA GLN A 105 21.76 3.48 -6.11
C GLN A 105 22.10 2.51 -7.23
N GLU A 106 23.25 1.81 -7.16
CA GLU A 106 23.63 0.91 -8.24
C GLU A 106 22.78 -0.37 -8.28
N GLN A 107 22.34 -0.85 -7.12
CA GLN A 107 21.66 -2.15 -7.03
C GLN A 107 20.14 -2.05 -7.22
N LEU A 108 19.53 -0.90 -6.92
CA LEU A 108 18.10 -0.65 -7.16
C LEU A 108 17.78 -0.30 -8.62
N LEU A 109 18.72 0.32 -9.34
CA LEU A 109 18.50 0.82 -10.70
C LEU A 109 18.62 -0.28 -11.76
N THR A 110 17.58 -1.12 -11.85
CA THR A 110 17.44 -2.06 -12.96
C THR A 110 17.39 -1.35 -14.32
N ILE A 111 17.76 -2.02 -15.40
CA ILE A 111 17.66 -1.49 -16.78
C ILE A 111 16.24 -1.00 -17.09
N LYS A 112 15.21 -1.72 -16.62
CA LYS A 112 13.80 -1.32 -16.78
C LYS A 112 13.51 -0.04 -15.98
N GLY A 113 14.01 0.07 -14.75
CA GLY A 113 13.87 1.27 -13.93
C GLY A 113 14.53 2.50 -14.57
N GLN A 114 15.75 2.35 -15.10
CA GLN A 114 16.46 3.43 -15.80
C GLN A 114 15.69 3.89 -17.06
N ASN A 115 15.16 2.95 -17.84
CA ASN A 115 14.34 3.27 -19.00
C ASN A 115 13.04 4.00 -18.61
N LEU A 116 12.40 3.59 -17.51
CA LEU A 116 11.21 4.26 -16.98
C LEU A 116 11.53 5.70 -16.51
N LEU A 117 12.63 5.91 -15.79
CA LEU A 117 13.08 7.24 -15.37
C LEU A 117 13.30 8.15 -16.59
N LYS A 118 13.98 7.65 -17.62
CA LYS A 118 14.18 8.39 -18.87
C LYS A 118 12.85 8.76 -19.52
N PHE A 119 11.88 7.85 -19.54
CA PHE A 119 10.55 8.12 -20.08
C PHE A 119 9.79 9.19 -19.27
N MET A 120 9.88 9.14 -17.94
CA MET A 120 9.29 10.15 -17.06
C MET A 120 9.90 11.53 -17.33
N ASP A 121 11.22 11.63 -17.43
CA ASP A 121 11.92 12.89 -17.73
C ASP A 121 11.51 13.46 -19.09
N GLN A 122 11.48 12.62 -20.11
CA GLN A 122 11.02 13.01 -21.45
C GLN A 122 9.57 13.51 -21.44
N THR A 123 8.70 12.85 -20.67
CA THR A 123 7.29 13.24 -20.52
C THR A 123 7.16 14.59 -19.83
N ARG A 124 7.90 14.83 -18.74
CA ARG A 124 7.91 16.12 -18.02
C ARG A 124 8.36 17.27 -18.91
N GLN A 125 9.42 17.06 -19.70
CA GLN A 125 9.95 18.04 -20.64
C GLN A 125 8.95 18.35 -21.76
N HIS A 126 8.34 17.32 -22.35
CA HIS A 126 7.37 17.48 -23.43
C HIS A 126 6.14 18.29 -22.99
N LEU A 127 5.65 18.02 -21.77
CA LEU A 127 4.51 18.70 -21.17
C LEU A 127 4.89 20.03 -20.50
N LYS A 128 6.19 20.39 -20.47
CA LYS A 128 6.73 21.58 -19.81
C LYS A 128 6.32 21.70 -18.33
N LEU A 129 6.26 20.58 -17.61
CA LEU A 129 5.85 20.56 -16.20
C LEU A 129 6.83 21.29 -15.26
N ASP A 130 8.06 21.51 -15.74
CA ASP A 130 9.14 22.19 -15.02
C ASP A 130 9.36 23.65 -15.47
N GLU A 131 8.45 24.21 -16.29
CA GLU A 131 8.54 25.61 -16.71
C GLU A 131 8.30 26.57 -15.54
N VAL A 132 9.30 27.40 -15.23
CA VAL A 132 9.22 28.35 -14.11
C VAL A 132 8.32 29.53 -14.48
N ILE A 133 7.17 29.63 -13.82
CA ILE A 133 6.22 30.74 -13.99
C ILE A 133 6.38 31.85 -12.94
N GLY A 134 7.10 31.59 -11.84
CA GLY A 134 7.32 32.55 -10.76
C GLY A 134 7.88 31.90 -9.49
N CYS A 135 8.14 32.72 -8.48
CA CYS A 135 8.67 32.29 -7.19
C CYS A 135 7.67 32.61 -6.06
N SER A 136 7.38 31.65 -5.18
CA SER A 136 6.56 31.91 -4.00
C SER A 136 7.35 32.74 -2.97
N PRO A 137 6.78 33.82 -2.40
CA PRO A 137 7.49 34.66 -1.42
C PRO A 137 7.64 33.99 -0.05
N ARG A 138 6.87 32.94 0.22
CA ARG A 138 6.89 32.15 1.45
C ARG A 138 6.24 30.78 1.23
N THR A 139 6.41 29.87 2.18
CA THR A 139 5.67 28.59 2.20
C THR A 139 4.23 28.81 2.66
N PHE A 140 3.29 28.13 2.00
CA PHE A 140 1.88 28.05 2.41
C PHE A 140 1.55 26.58 2.65
N TYR A 141 0.83 26.29 3.74
CA TYR A 141 0.43 24.94 4.11
C TYR A 141 -1.07 24.75 3.84
N LEU A 142 -1.45 23.53 3.46
CA LEU A 142 -2.85 23.11 3.32
C LEU A 142 -3.44 22.71 4.67
#